data_AF-A0AAW7D1M4-F1
#
_entry.id   AF-A0AAW7D1M4-F1
#
_cell.length_a   1.000
_cell.length_b   1.000
_cell.length_c   1.000
_cell.angle_alpha   90.00
_cell.angle_beta   90.00
_cell.angle_gamma   90.00
#
_symmetry.space_group_name_H-M   'P 1'
#
loop_
_entity.id
_entity.type
_entity.pdbx_description
1 polymer ?
#
loop_
_entity_poly.entity_id
_entity_poly.type
_entity_poly.pdbx_seq_one_letter_code
_entity_poly.pdbx_strand_id
1 'polypeptide(L)' 'MVEVFIKKYWDEENVMFFIHFQEGKAMRQVEINPTSKLLLTAECPMKGDSMLYDQSLDELELQESDFITQEEFELIWEEK' A
#
# COMPACT_ATOMS: atom_id res chain seq x y z
N MET A 1 1.56 10.71 -16.16
CA MET A 1 1.09 10.73 -14.77
C MET A 1 2.22 10.19 -13.92
N VAL A 2 2.49 10.77 -12.75
CA VAL A 2 3.56 10.30 -11.85
C VAL A 2 2.96 9.24 -10.95
N GLU A 3 3.51 8.02 -11.04
CA GLU A 3 3.12 6.88 -10.23
C GLU A 3 4.30 6.47 -9.34
N VAL A 4 3.98 6.12 -8.09
CA VAL A 4 4.96 5.68 -7.09
C VAL A 4 4.40 4.45 -6.40
N PHE A 5 5.23 3.42 -6.27
CA PHE A 5 4.88 2.18 -5.59
C PHE A 5 5.85 1.96 -4.45
N ILE A 6 5.30 1.64 -3.28
CA ILE A 6 6.09 1.39 -2.09
C ILE A 6 5.63 0.12 -1.38
N LYS A 7 6.52 -0.43 -0.56
CA LYS A 7 6.23 -1.37 0.52
C LYS A 7 6.72 -0.79 1.84
N LYS A 8 5.96 -0.97 2.92
CA LYS A 8 6.36 -0.56 4.25
C LYS A 8 5.84 -1.54 5.29
N TYR A 9 6.73 -1.99 6.16
CA TYR A 9 6.35 -2.83 7.29
C TYR A 9 6.07 -1.96 8.52
N TRP A 10 4.95 -2.21 9.18
CA TRP A 10 4.59 -1.56 10.44
C TRP A 10 4.68 -2.57 11.59
N ASP A 11 5.70 -2.42 12.43
CA ASP A 11 6.02 -3.37 13.50
C ASP A 11 4.90 -3.53 14.53
N GLU A 12 4.24 -2.43 14.91
CA GLU A 12 3.23 -2.42 15.99
C GLU A 12 2.02 -3.32 15.69
N GLU A 13 1.62 -3.41 14.42
CA GLU A 13 0.46 -4.20 13.98
C GLU A 13 0.87 -5.49 13.26
N ASN A 14 2.17 -5.69 13.00
CA ASN A 14 2.70 -6.79 12.19
C ASN A 14 2.00 -6.88 10.82
N VAL A 15 1.96 -5.74 10.14
CA VAL A 15 1.32 -5.58 8.83
C VAL A 15 2.36 -5.07 7.82
N MET A 16 2.43 -5.71 6.66
CA MET A 16 3.12 -5.21 5.49
C MET A 16 2.12 -4.47 4.58
N PHE A 17 2.37 -3.19 4.35
CA PHE A 17 1.62 -2.36 3.43
C PHE A 17 2.32 -2.31 2.08
N PHE A 18 1.54 -2.42 1.01
CA PHE A 18 1.96 -2.06 -0.35
C PHE A 18 1.03 -0.98 -0.84
N ILE A 19 1.55 0.16 -1.28
CA ILE A 19 0.71 1.30 -1.66
C ILE A 19 1.13 1.81 -3.02
N HIS A 20 0.15 1.99 -3.90
CA HIS A 20 0.28 2.67 -5.17
C HIS A 20 -0.25 4.09 -5.05
N PHE A 21 0.62 5.07 -5.26
CA PHE A 21 0.28 6.48 -5.33
C PHE A 21 0.23 6.98 -6.77
N GLN A 22 -0.76 7.80 -7.06
CA GLN A 22 -0.88 8.56 -8.29
C GLN A 22 -0.98 10.05 -7.94
N GLU A 23 -0.05 10.86 -8.45
CA GLU A 23 0.03 12.30 -8.11
C GLU A 23 0.05 12.58 -6.59
N GLY A 24 0.76 11.71 -5.85
CA GLY A 24 0.91 11.83 -4.39
C GLY A 24 -0.27 11.32 -3.56
N LYS A 25 -1.32 10.77 -4.19
CA LYS A 25 -2.50 10.21 -3.51
C LYS A 25 -2.57 8.70 -3.64
N ALA A 26 -2.87 7.99 -2.56
CA ALA A 26 -3.02 6.54 -2.62
C ALA A 26 -4.26 6.16 -3.44
N MET A 27 -4.06 5.27 -4.41
CA MET A 27 -5.12 4.76 -5.29
C MET A 27 -5.44 3.30 -5.05
N ARG A 28 -4.43 2.52 -4.63
CA ARG A 28 -4.54 1.11 -4.28
C ARG A 28 -3.64 0.80 -3.08
N GLN A 29 -4.10 -0.08 -2.21
CA GLN A 29 -3.35 -0.55 -1.05
C GLN A 29 -3.58 -2.04 -0.83
N VAL A 30 -2.51 -2.74 -0.50
CA VAL A 30 -2.53 -4.12 -0.02
C VAL A 30 -2.03 -4.13 1.41
N GLU A 31 -2.77 -4.76 2.31
CA GLU A 31 -2.34 -5.02 3.68
C GLU A 31 -2.16 -6.52 3.83
N ILE A 32 -0.97 -6.95 4.25
CA ILE A 32 -0.67 -8.35 4.51
C ILE A 32 -0.26 -8.51 5.96
N ASN A 33 -1.01 -9.31 6.70
CA ASN A 33 -0.64 -9.77 8.04
C ASN A 33 -0.59 -11.31 8.03
N PRO A 34 -0.12 -11.97 9.10
CA PRO A 34 0.01 -13.43 9.12
C PRO A 34 -1.29 -14.21 8.89
N THR A 35 -2.45 -13.57 9.02
CA THR A 35 -3.77 -14.22 9.00
C THR A 35 -4.62 -13.84 7.79
N SER A 36 -4.27 -12.77 7.08
CA SER A 36 -5.14 -12.19 6.07
C SER A 36 -4.39 -11.27 5.12
N LYS A 37 -5.00 -11.10 3.96
CA LYS A 37 -4.62 -10.13 2.95
C LYS A 37 -5.83 -9.29 2.59
N LEU A 38 -5.68 -7.98 2.64
CA LEU A 38 -6.74 -7.03 2.33
C LEU A 38 -6.35 -6.17 1.14
N LEU A 39 -7.32 -5.89 0.28
CA LEU A 39 -7.17 -5.03 -0.90
C LEU A 39 -8.09 -3.83 -0.76
N LEU A 40 -7.55 -2.62 -0.85
CA LEU A 40 -8.28 -1.36 -0.79
C LEU A 40 -8.02 -0.56 -2.07
N THR A 41 -9.03 0.17 -2.53
CA THR A 41 -8.93 1.02 -3.73
C THR A 41 -9.60 2.36 -3.46
N ALA A 42 -9.32 3.38 -4.26
CA ALA A 42 -10.03 4.66 -4.16
C ALA A 42 -11.57 4.52 -4.29
N GLU A 43 -12.06 3.48 -4.97
CA GLU A 43 -13.49 3.17 -5.10
C GLU A 43 -14.06 2.41 -3.89
N CYS A 44 -13.21 1.63 -3.20
CA CYS A 44 -13.56 0.88 -2.01
C CYS A 44 -12.47 1.13 -0.94
N PRO A 45 -12.45 2.34 -0.34
CA PRO A 45 -11.35 2.78 0.50
C PRO A 45 -11.42 2.25 1.93
N MET A 46 -12.50 1.57 2.32
CA MET A 46 -12.68 1.05 3.67
C MET A 46 -13.18 -0.40 3.61
N LYS A 47 -12.58 -1.29 4.40
CA LYS A 47 -13.05 -2.66 4.61
C LYS A 47 -12.79 -3.09 6.06
N GLY A 48 -13.86 -3.31 6.80
CA GLY A 48 -13.75 -3.56 8.24
C GLY A 48 -13.19 -2.33 8.93
N ASP A 49 -12.11 -2.52 9.69
CA ASP A 49 -11.41 -1.44 10.41
C ASP A 49 -10.26 -0.81 9.61
N SER A 50 -9.90 -1.40 8.45
CA SER A 50 -8.84 -0.88 7.58
C SER A 50 -9.35 0.22 6.64
N MET A 51 -8.47 1.18 6.37
CA MET A 51 -8.71 2.33 5.50
C MET A 51 -7.53 2.53 4.55
N LEU A 52 -7.85 2.88 3.30
CA LEU A 52 -6.88 3.30 2.30
C LEU A 52 -6.13 4.52 2.82
N TYR A 53 -4.81 4.51 2.71
CA TYR A 53 -3.96 5.61 3.13
C TYR A 53 -4.47 6.96 2.60
N ASP A 54 -4.76 7.90 3.50
CA ASP A 54 -5.43 9.16 3.20
C ASP A 54 -4.50 10.38 3.28
N GLN A 55 -3.23 10.16 3.63
CA GLN A 55 -2.18 11.16 3.72
C GLN A 55 -1.32 11.23 2.44
N SER A 56 -0.45 12.25 2.35
CA SER A 56 0.51 12.37 1.24
C SER A 56 1.62 11.33 1.35
N LEU A 57 2.19 10.95 0.21
CA LEU A 57 3.44 10.17 0.15
C LEU A 57 4.57 10.84 0.97
N ASP A 58 4.62 12.18 0.99
CA ASP A 58 5.66 12.95 1.69
C ASP A 58 5.57 12.85 3.22
N GLU A 59 4.44 12.37 3.77
CA GLU A 59 4.27 12.16 5.21
C GLU A 59 4.87 10.81 5.66
N LEU A 60 5.25 9.95 4.72
CA LEU A 60 5.92 8.68 5.01
C LEU A 60 7.43 8.85 5.13
N GLU A 61 7.99 8.33 6.22
CA GLU A 61 9.44 8.18 6.38
C GLU A 61 9.92 6.99 5.52
N LEU A 62 10.16 7.25 4.23
CA LEU A 62 10.57 6.25 3.25
C LEU A 62 12.09 6.18 3.07
N GLN A 63 12.59 4.97 2.89
CA GLN A 63 13.95 4.67 2.46
C GLN A 63 13.96 4.18 1.01
N GLU A 64 15.11 4.21 0.35
CA GLU A 64 15.23 3.72 -1.04
C GLU A 64 14.75 2.26 -1.20
N SER A 65 14.92 1.44 -0.16
CA SER A 65 14.47 0.03 -0.12
C SER A 65 12.96 -0.15 -0.01
N ASP A 66 12.22 0.91 0.36
CA ASP A 66 10.77 0.89 0.46
C ASP A 66 10.13 1.03 -0.93
N PHE A 67 10.84 1.59 -1.91
CA PHE A 67 10.33 1.71 -3.27
C PHE A 67 10.38 0.36 -3.99
N ILE A 68 9.31 0.06 -4.70
CA ILE A 68 9.16 -1.16 -5.50
C ILE A 68 8.74 -0.80 -6.91
N THR A 69 8.87 -1.74 -7.83
CA THR A 69 8.35 -1.56 -9.19
C THR A 69 6.84 -1.80 -9.24
N GLN A 70 6.22 -1.32 -10.33
CA GLN A 70 4.83 -1.65 -10.61
C GLN A 70 4.64 -3.17 -10.72
N GLU A 71 5.56 -3.88 -11.38
CA GLU A 71 5.47 -5.34 -11.53
C GLU A 71 5.50 -6.05 -10.17
N GLU A 72 6.35 -5.61 -9.24
CA GLU A 72 6.37 -6.15 -7.88
C GLU A 72 5.05 -5.90 -7.16
N PHE A 73 4.46 -4.71 -7.31
CA PHE A 73 3.14 -4.41 -6.74
C PHE A 73 2.03 -5.27 -7.35
N GLU A 74 1.97 -5.42 -8.67
CA GLU A 74 0.92 -6.20 -9.34
C GLU A 74 1.02 -7.70 -9.01
N LEU A 75 2.25 -8.23 -8.86
CA LEU A 75 2.44 -9.61 -8.38
C LEU A 75 1.79 -9.80 -7.01
N ILE A 76 2.02 -8.87 -6.09
CA ILE A 76 1.40 -8.89 -4.77
C ILE A 76 -0.09 -8.59 -4.87
N TRP A 77 -0.58 -7.81 -5.83
CA TRP A 77 -2.00 -7.54 -5.99
C TRP A 77 -2.78 -8.79 -6.44
N GLU A 78 -2.23 -9.54 -7.39
CA GLU A 78 -2.88 -10.69 -8.04
C GLU A 78 -2.75 -12.01 -7.26
N GLU A 79 -1.75 -12.13 -6.39
CA GLU A 79 -1.56 -13.32 -5.54
C GLU A 79 -2.82 -13.59 -4.70
N LYS A 80 -3.30 -14.85 -4.66
CA LYS A 80 -4.55 -15.23 -4.00
C LYS A 80 -4.34 -15.79 -2.61
#